data_AF-A0A255TCD7-F1
#
_entry.id   AF-A0A255TCD7-F1
#
_cell.length_a   1.000
_cell.length_b   1.000
_cell.length_c   1.000
_cell.angle_alpha   90.00
_cell.angle_beta   90.00
_cell.angle_gamma   90.00
#
_symmetry.space_group_name_H-M   'P 1'
#
loop_
_entity.id
_entity.type
_entity.pdbx_description
1 polymer ?
#
loop_
_entity_poly.entity_id
_entity_poly.type
_entity_poly.pdbx_seq_one_letter_code
_entity_poly.pdbx_strand_id
1 'polypeptide(L)'
;MKILEDEELLSILDLKLEKMESGLLYGKAGMALYYAELSEKDKRFTPVYNRIMESLMSDISENIPIEFGRGLIGISLAMDFIMKYFKKGNPDYVLDDIDAVLYKSLDISNFKKFMNLGLVSEGLFYISVHLKYGIVNDYKKRLYEKKAISLLEYIYTNRQNKWFAEEYPGLLFCNEFFFLYSLCLMYEQGIYQTRIEHICKEIIIELFASIPSLHYNRLIRLFLVSKIINVVKVTHVWDEYFELLRGNISVKYLIEEECSRNRLYLSDGLTGIYIMLYMINRLRNTTVFELNWDYYTALILNNKSLISLRNNTTISTGIGINGYWGINYLLKTISKKNLYQL
;
A
#
# COMPACT_ATOMS: atom_id res chain seq x y z
N MET A 1 -22.05 20.59 -3.58
CA MET A 1 -20.57 20.73 -3.55
C MET A 1 -19.99 19.38 -3.98
N LYS A 2 -19.39 19.29 -5.17
CA LYS A 2 -19.15 18.00 -5.83
C LYS A 2 -17.71 17.50 -5.63
N ILE A 3 -17.59 16.18 -5.50
CA ILE A 3 -16.37 15.37 -5.70
C ILE A 3 -15.70 15.86 -7.01
N LEU A 4 -14.36 15.85 -7.11
CA LEU A 4 -13.68 16.16 -8.38
C LEU A 4 -14.33 15.32 -9.49
N GLU A 5 -15.00 15.99 -10.43
CA GLU A 5 -15.61 15.29 -11.55
C GLU A 5 -14.50 14.66 -12.38
N ASP A 6 -14.77 13.50 -12.99
CA ASP A 6 -13.73 12.82 -13.77
C ASP A 6 -13.15 13.71 -14.87
N GLU A 7 -13.93 14.68 -15.37
CA GLU A 7 -13.49 15.71 -16.31
C GLU A 7 -12.37 16.61 -15.76
N GLU A 8 -12.40 16.97 -14.47
CA GLU A 8 -11.34 17.76 -13.84
C GLU A 8 -10.03 16.95 -13.75
N LEU A 9 -10.10 15.66 -13.37
CA LEU A 9 -8.94 14.77 -13.35
C LEU A 9 -8.38 14.49 -14.75
N LEU A 10 -9.24 14.41 -15.76
CA LEU A 10 -8.83 14.26 -17.15
C LEU A 10 -8.06 15.49 -17.64
N SER A 11 -8.52 16.69 -17.32
CA SER A 11 -7.82 17.93 -17.70
C SER A 11 -6.40 18.00 -17.13
N ILE A 12 -6.21 17.56 -15.88
CA ILE A 12 -4.89 17.50 -15.24
C ILE A 12 -4.01 16.47 -15.94
N LEU A 13 -4.59 15.33 -16.31
CA LEU A 13 -3.88 14.25 -16.99
C LEU A 13 -3.42 14.69 -18.38
N ASP A 14 -4.30 15.32 -19.16
CA ASP A 14 -3.97 15.84 -20.50
C ASP A 14 -2.80 16.84 -20.48
N LEU A 15 -2.71 17.67 -19.44
CA LEU A 15 -1.66 18.68 -19.33
C LEU A 15 -0.30 18.12 -18.87
N LYS A 16 -0.29 16.98 -18.18
CA LYS A 16 0.87 16.58 -17.37
C LYS A 16 1.34 15.14 -17.56
N LEU A 17 0.61 14.29 -18.28
CA LEU A 17 0.91 12.85 -18.39
C LEU A 17 2.39 12.58 -18.72
N GLU A 18 2.94 13.21 -19.74
CA GLU A 18 4.33 13.00 -20.19
C GLU A 18 5.41 13.44 -19.18
N LYS A 19 5.05 14.26 -18.18
CA LYS A 19 5.98 14.76 -17.16
C LYS A 19 5.86 14.02 -15.83
N MET A 20 4.93 13.07 -15.73
CA MET A 20 4.67 12.31 -14.50
C MET A 20 5.62 11.13 -14.38
N GLU A 21 6.03 10.82 -13.15
CA GLU A 21 6.80 9.61 -12.84
C GLU A 21 5.97 8.34 -13.12
N SER A 22 6.64 7.19 -13.27
CA SER A 22 5.99 5.93 -13.64
C SER A 22 5.39 5.15 -12.47
N GLY A 23 5.83 5.41 -11.24
CA GLY A 23 5.53 4.55 -10.08
C GLY A 23 4.09 4.51 -9.58
N LEU A 24 3.85 3.67 -8.57
CA LEU A 24 2.52 3.39 -8.02
C LEU A 24 1.96 4.56 -7.20
N LEU A 25 2.71 4.99 -6.17
CA LEU A 25 2.20 5.96 -5.21
C LEU A 25 2.02 7.34 -5.83
N TYR A 26 2.98 7.74 -6.67
CA TYR A 26 3.11 9.12 -7.14
C TYR A 26 2.94 9.28 -8.66
N GLY A 27 2.70 8.19 -9.38
CA GLY A 27 2.89 8.15 -10.83
C GLY A 27 1.81 7.45 -11.65
N LYS A 28 2.16 7.19 -12.91
CA LYS A 28 1.31 6.63 -13.95
C LYS A 28 0.72 5.27 -13.57
N ALA A 29 1.47 4.40 -12.91
CA ALA A 29 0.97 3.07 -12.51
C ALA A 29 -0.23 3.16 -11.53
N GLY A 30 -0.20 4.08 -10.57
CA GLY A 30 -1.35 4.31 -9.69
C GLY A 30 -2.58 4.84 -10.42
N MET A 31 -2.38 5.69 -11.43
CA MET A 31 -3.48 6.17 -12.28
C MET A 31 -4.03 5.07 -13.19
N ALA A 32 -3.14 4.25 -13.75
CA ALA A 32 -3.52 3.10 -14.57
C ALA A 32 -4.44 2.18 -13.78
N LEU A 33 -4.13 1.92 -12.51
CA LEU A 33 -4.99 1.14 -11.63
C LEU A 33 -6.38 1.76 -11.46
N TYR A 34 -6.45 3.07 -11.19
CA TYR A 34 -7.71 3.80 -11.06
C TYR A 34 -8.55 3.76 -12.36
N TYR A 35 -7.94 4.07 -13.50
CA TYR A 35 -8.64 4.11 -14.79
C TYR A 35 -8.93 2.71 -15.36
N ALA A 36 -8.21 1.67 -14.94
CA ALA A 36 -8.56 0.29 -15.25
C ALA A 36 -9.93 -0.05 -14.64
N GLU A 37 -10.16 0.27 -13.37
CA GLU A 37 -11.46 0.06 -12.73
C GLU A 37 -12.55 0.93 -13.37
N LEU A 38 -12.28 2.23 -13.58
CA LEU A 38 -13.28 3.10 -14.21
C LEU A 38 -13.67 2.65 -15.61
N SER A 39 -12.71 2.21 -16.43
CA SER A 39 -12.98 1.75 -17.79
C SER A 39 -13.71 0.39 -17.84
N GLU A 40 -13.70 -0.39 -16.77
CA GLU A 40 -14.59 -1.55 -16.64
C GLU A 40 -16.04 -1.12 -16.37
N LYS A 41 -16.25 -0.07 -15.57
CA LYS A 41 -17.58 0.44 -15.23
C LYS A 41 -18.17 1.33 -16.33
N ASP A 42 -17.34 2.08 -17.04
CA ASP A 42 -17.73 3.02 -18.09
C ASP A 42 -16.67 3.03 -19.21
N LYS A 43 -17.06 2.49 -20.37
CA LYS A 43 -16.15 2.29 -21.51
C LYS A 43 -15.58 3.60 -22.07
N ARG A 44 -16.17 4.76 -21.76
CA ARG A 44 -15.63 6.07 -22.15
C ARG A 44 -14.22 6.34 -21.60
N PHE A 45 -13.85 5.70 -20.48
CA PHE A 45 -12.51 5.80 -19.91
C PHE A 45 -11.48 4.83 -20.52
N THR A 46 -11.89 3.95 -21.44
CA THR A 46 -10.98 2.99 -22.09
C THR A 46 -9.83 3.69 -22.84
N PRO A 47 -10.07 4.72 -23.66
CA PRO A 47 -8.98 5.42 -24.34
C PRO A 47 -8.00 6.08 -23.37
N VAL A 48 -8.50 6.59 -22.24
CA VAL A 48 -7.68 7.23 -21.20
C VAL A 48 -6.77 6.20 -20.55
N TYR A 49 -7.32 5.05 -20.15
CA TYR A 49 -6.54 3.93 -19.61
C TYR A 49 -5.45 3.48 -20.59
N ASN A 50 -5.81 3.26 -21.86
CA ASN A 50 -4.86 2.81 -22.88
C ASN A 50 -3.71 3.82 -23.06
N ARG A 51 -4.02 5.11 -23.14
CA ARG A 51 -2.99 6.17 -23.26
C ARG A 51 -2.03 6.19 -22.07
N ILE A 52 -2.54 6.05 -20.84
CA ILE A 52 -1.69 5.97 -19.64
C ILE A 52 -0.81 4.72 -19.70
N MET A 53 -1.36 3.59 -20.14
CA MET A 53 -0.62 2.33 -20.24
C MET A 53 0.49 2.42 -21.30
N GLU A 54 0.20 2.95 -22.49
CA GLU A 54 1.19 3.16 -23.54
C GLU A 54 2.34 4.05 -23.04
N SER A 55 2.02 5.17 -22.40
CA SER A 55 3.00 6.10 -21.81
C SER A 55 3.78 5.47 -20.65
N LEU A 56 3.15 4.61 -19.85
CA LEU A 56 3.83 3.89 -18.77
C LEU A 56 4.82 2.85 -19.34
N MET A 57 4.39 2.06 -20.31
CA MET A 57 5.22 1.02 -20.92
C MET A 57 6.39 1.61 -21.72
N SER A 58 6.23 2.79 -22.34
CA SER A 58 7.32 3.49 -23.02
C SER A 58 8.41 4.01 -22.08
N ASP A 59 8.04 4.32 -20.83
CA ASP A 59 8.98 4.84 -19.84
C ASP A 59 9.78 3.75 -19.14
N ILE A 60 9.31 2.49 -19.20
CA ILE A 60 10.00 1.36 -18.57
C ILE A 60 11.34 1.16 -19.25
N SER A 61 12.39 1.43 -18.48
CA SER A 61 13.79 1.29 -18.88
C SER A 61 14.59 0.67 -17.75
N GLU A 62 15.79 0.20 -18.05
CA GLU A 62 16.70 -0.41 -17.06
C GLU A 62 17.10 0.53 -15.90
N ASN A 63 16.83 1.84 -16.03
CA ASN A 63 17.20 2.87 -15.05
C ASN A 63 16.12 3.16 -14.00
N ILE A 64 14.93 2.55 -14.11
CA ILE A 64 13.87 2.76 -13.11
C ILE A 64 14.31 2.12 -11.77
N PRO A 65 14.18 2.82 -10.64
CA PRO A 65 14.51 2.27 -9.34
C PRO A 65 13.62 1.06 -9.01
N ILE A 66 14.07 0.21 -8.11
CA ILE A 66 13.34 -1.02 -7.72
C ILE A 66 12.39 -0.82 -6.53
N GLU A 67 12.24 0.41 -6.02
CA GLU A 67 11.43 0.70 -4.83
C GLU A 67 9.91 0.63 -5.06
N PHE A 68 9.15 0.46 -3.98
CA PHE A 68 7.68 0.35 -3.99
C PHE A 68 6.99 1.64 -4.47
N GLY A 69 7.42 2.80 -3.98
CA GLY A 69 6.72 4.06 -4.20
C GLY A 69 6.78 4.56 -5.65
N ARG A 70 8.01 4.63 -6.21
CA ARG A 70 8.29 5.22 -7.52
C ARG A 70 8.83 4.22 -8.55
N GLY A 71 9.11 3.00 -8.12
CA GLY A 71 9.91 2.04 -8.89
C GLY A 71 9.15 0.84 -9.44
N LEU A 72 9.93 -0.13 -9.94
CA LEU A 72 9.46 -1.34 -10.61
C LEU A 72 8.56 -2.20 -9.72
N ILE A 73 8.83 -2.30 -8.41
CA ILE A 73 7.93 -3.02 -7.48
C ILE A 73 6.52 -2.44 -7.55
N GLY A 74 6.36 -1.12 -7.46
CA GLY A 74 5.06 -0.48 -7.51
C GLY A 74 4.36 -0.68 -8.86
N ILE A 75 5.12 -0.58 -9.95
CA ILE A 75 4.62 -0.77 -11.31
C ILE A 75 4.08 -2.20 -11.49
N SER A 76 4.87 -3.22 -11.12
CA SER A 76 4.45 -4.63 -11.22
C SER A 76 3.21 -4.91 -10.37
N LEU A 77 3.15 -4.39 -9.15
CA LEU A 77 1.96 -4.56 -8.29
C LEU A 77 0.70 -3.93 -8.88
N ALA A 78 0.82 -2.75 -9.49
CA ALA A 78 -0.30 -2.15 -10.20
C ALA A 78 -0.80 -3.06 -11.32
N MET A 79 0.12 -3.63 -12.10
CA MET A 79 -0.20 -4.54 -13.21
C MET A 79 -0.85 -5.84 -12.73
N ASP A 80 -0.34 -6.45 -11.67
CA ASP A 80 -0.95 -7.62 -11.05
C ASP A 80 -2.41 -7.36 -10.68
N PHE A 81 -2.67 -6.26 -9.99
CA PHE A 81 -4.04 -5.91 -9.59
C PHE A 81 -4.93 -5.56 -10.78
N ILE A 82 -4.42 -4.81 -11.75
CA ILE A 82 -5.15 -4.52 -12.99
C ILE A 82 -5.54 -5.82 -13.68
N MET A 83 -4.60 -6.74 -13.87
CA MET A 83 -4.86 -8.00 -14.57
C MET A 83 -5.78 -8.94 -13.80
N LYS A 84 -5.65 -8.96 -12.48
CA LYS A 84 -6.46 -9.80 -11.60
C LYS A 84 -7.92 -9.35 -11.53
N TYR A 85 -8.17 -8.05 -11.47
CA TYR A 85 -9.49 -7.52 -11.10
C TYR A 85 -10.22 -6.78 -12.22
N PHE A 86 -9.49 -6.20 -13.19
CA PHE A 86 -10.10 -5.27 -14.16
C PHE A 86 -9.88 -5.67 -15.62
N LYS A 87 -8.66 -6.07 -16.00
CA LYS A 87 -8.28 -6.30 -17.40
C LYS A 87 -7.62 -7.65 -17.54
N LYS A 88 -8.39 -8.70 -17.87
CA LYS A 88 -7.85 -10.06 -18.03
C LYS A 88 -6.59 -10.06 -18.90
N GLY A 89 -5.49 -10.54 -18.33
CA GLY A 89 -4.20 -10.71 -18.97
C GLY A 89 -3.46 -11.88 -18.32
N ASN A 90 -2.30 -12.23 -18.85
CA ASN A 90 -1.41 -13.20 -18.21
C ASN A 90 -0.18 -12.46 -17.68
N PRO A 91 -0.11 -12.25 -16.35
CA PRO A 91 1.01 -11.56 -15.72
C PRO A 91 2.36 -12.21 -16.02
N ASP A 92 2.42 -13.54 -16.16
CA ASP A 92 3.68 -14.24 -16.42
C ASP A 92 4.34 -13.83 -17.74
N TYR A 93 3.54 -13.43 -18.74
CA TYR A 93 4.06 -12.92 -20.00
C TYR A 93 4.22 -11.40 -20.00
N VAL A 94 3.28 -10.67 -19.39
CA VAL A 94 3.28 -9.20 -19.41
C VAL A 94 4.43 -8.63 -18.57
N LEU A 95 4.78 -9.30 -17.47
CA LEU A 95 5.77 -8.83 -16.51
C LEU A 95 7.12 -9.53 -16.62
N ASP A 96 7.34 -10.42 -17.58
CA ASP A 96 8.52 -11.31 -17.62
C ASP A 96 9.86 -10.56 -17.50
N ASP A 97 10.03 -9.48 -18.28
CA ASP A 97 11.25 -8.66 -18.23
C ASP A 97 11.41 -7.92 -16.89
N ILE A 98 10.32 -7.37 -16.35
CA ILE A 98 10.34 -6.64 -15.07
C ILE A 98 10.62 -7.63 -13.93
N ASP A 99 10.01 -8.81 -13.98
CA ASP A 99 10.20 -9.90 -13.03
C ASP A 99 11.64 -10.41 -13.04
N ALA A 100 12.26 -10.54 -14.21
CA ALA A 100 13.66 -10.92 -14.31
C ALA A 100 14.57 -9.87 -13.63
N VAL A 101 14.30 -8.58 -13.84
CA VAL A 101 15.03 -7.48 -13.19
C VAL A 101 14.82 -7.50 -11.68
N LEU A 102 13.58 -7.59 -11.20
CA LEU A 102 13.25 -7.62 -9.77
C LEU A 102 13.84 -8.86 -9.07
N TYR A 103 13.70 -10.04 -9.67
CA TYR A 103 14.19 -11.29 -9.11
C TYR A 103 15.72 -11.27 -8.94
N LYS A 104 16.44 -10.76 -9.95
CA LYS A 104 17.89 -10.56 -9.91
C LYS A 104 18.30 -9.51 -8.89
N SER A 105 17.58 -8.39 -8.83
CA SER A 105 17.88 -7.29 -7.92
C SER A 105 17.71 -7.68 -6.45
N LEU A 106 16.76 -8.58 -6.17
CA LEU A 106 16.49 -9.12 -4.84
C LEU A 106 17.36 -10.36 -4.49
N ASP A 107 18.40 -10.68 -5.27
CA ASP A 107 19.25 -11.85 -5.04
C ASP A 107 20.32 -11.64 -3.97
N ILE A 108 19.95 -11.95 -2.73
CA ILE A 108 20.80 -11.89 -1.55
C ILE A 108 22.14 -12.62 -1.72
N SER A 109 22.19 -13.73 -2.48
CA SER A 109 23.42 -14.53 -2.62
C SER A 109 24.51 -13.83 -3.44
N ASN A 110 24.11 -12.90 -4.31
CA ASN A 110 25.02 -12.21 -5.22
C ASN A 110 25.63 -10.93 -4.62
N PHE A 111 25.20 -10.50 -3.43
CA PHE A 111 25.74 -9.28 -2.82
C PHE A 111 26.93 -9.58 -1.90
N LYS A 112 28.12 -9.10 -2.31
CA LYS A 112 29.31 -9.02 -1.45
C LYS A 112 29.17 -8.02 -0.30
N LYS A 113 28.13 -7.19 -0.30
CA LYS A 113 27.82 -6.17 0.72
C LYS A 113 26.41 -6.41 1.28
N PHE A 114 26.18 -5.95 2.49
CA PHE A 114 24.87 -5.98 3.14
C PHE A 114 23.81 -5.27 2.29
N MET A 115 22.67 -5.92 2.03
CA MET A 115 21.54 -5.32 1.31
C MET A 115 20.76 -4.39 2.24
N ASN A 116 20.24 -3.28 1.72
CA ASN A 116 19.35 -2.42 2.48
C ASN A 116 18.09 -3.22 2.89
N LEU A 117 17.89 -3.43 4.19
CA LEU A 117 16.78 -4.24 4.70
C LEU A 117 15.39 -3.66 4.40
N GLY A 118 15.27 -2.35 4.21
CA GLY A 118 14.01 -1.73 3.80
C GLY A 118 13.63 -2.15 2.39
N LEU A 119 14.58 -2.10 1.46
CA LEU A 119 14.38 -2.62 0.10
C LEU A 119 14.11 -4.14 0.10
N VAL A 120 14.78 -4.92 0.96
CA VAL A 120 14.49 -6.36 1.11
C VAL A 120 13.05 -6.56 1.59
N SER A 121 12.57 -5.72 2.51
CA SER A 121 11.21 -5.78 3.05
C SER A 121 10.16 -5.42 1.99
N GLU A 122 10.41 -4.37 1.21
CA GLU A 122 9.60 -4.03 0.03
C GLU A 122 9.58 -5.18 -0.98
N GLY A 123 10.73 -5.80 -1.23
CA GLY A 123 10.87 -6.96 -2.10
C GLY A 123 10.11 -8.18 -1.57
N LEU A 124 10.18 -8.47 -0.28
CA LEU A 124 9.41 -9.55 0.33
C LEU A 124 7.91 -9.31 0.20
N PHE A 125 7.48 -8.06 0.43
CA PHE A 125 6.09 -7.65 0.23
C PHE A 125 5.66 -7.85 -1.23
N TYR A 126 6.47 -7.37 -2.18
CA TYR A 126 6.25 -7.58 -3.60
C TYR A 126 6.04 -9.06 -3.93
N ILE A 127 7.04 -9.90 -3.62
CA ILE A 127 7.03 -11.33 -3.94
C ILE A 127 5.80 -12.01 -3.32
N SER A 128 5.44 -11.65 -2.09
CA SER A 128 4.29 -12.22 -1.39
C SER A 128 2.95 -11.86 -2.04
N VAL A 129 2.80 -10.64 -2.55
CA VAL A 129 1.61 -10.19 -3.28
C VAL A 129 1.58 -10.79 -4.68
N HIS A 130 2.71 -10.79 -5.38
CA HIS A 130 2.85 -11.31 -6.74
C HIS A 130 2.59 -12.82 -6.78
N LEU A 131 3.04 -13.60 -5.78
CA LEU A 131 2.67 -15.01 -5.63
C LEU A 131 1.15 -15.24 -5.54
N LYS A 132 0.42 -14.30 -4.93
CA LYS A 132 -1.02 -14.42 -4.68
C LYS A 132 -1.85 -14.03 -5.90
N TYR A 133 -1.41 -13.04 -6.67
CA TYR A 133 -2.22 -12.41 -7.72
C TYR A 133 -1.59 -12.40 -9.11
N GLY A 134 -0.27 -12.50 -9.18
CA GLY A 134 0.55 -12.24 -10.36
C GLY A 134 1.31 -13.43 -10.94
N ILE A 135 1.20 -14.64 -10.36
CA ILE A 135 1.82 -15.83 -10.95
C ILE A 135 0.77 -16.90 -11.24
N VAL A 136 0.75 -17.36 -12.49
CA VAL A 136 -0.11 -18.47 -12.94
C VAL A 136 0.71 -19.75 -13.12
N ASN A 137 1.96 -19.63 -13.57
CA ASN A 137 2.85 -20.73 -13.82
C ASN A 137 3.35 -21.39 -12.52
N ASP A 138 3.05 -22.69 -12.35
CA ASP A 138 3.41 -23.46 -11.15
C ASP A 138 4.93 -23.54 -10.89
N TYR A 139 5.75 -23.60 -11.95
CA TYR A 139 7.19 -23.64 -11.80
C TYR A 139 7.73 -22.30 -11.29
N LYS A 140 7.30 -21.19 -11.91
CA LYS A 140 7.64 -19.83 -11.47
C LYS A 140 7.16 -19.59 -10.04
N LYS A 141 5.96 -20.09 -9.69
CA LYS A 141 5.42 -20.01 -8.34
C LYS A 141 6.35 -20.66 -7.31
N ARG A 142 6.83 -21.88 -7.56
CA ARG A 142 7.79 -22.55 -6.67
C ARG A 142 9.12 -21.81 -6.52
N LEU A 143 9.59 -21.14 -7.58
CA LEU A 143 10.81 -20.32 -7.50
C LEU A 143 10.59 -19.09 -6.62
N TYR A 144 9.46 -18.40 -6.80
CA TYR A 144 9.11 -17.22 -6.02
C TYR A 144 8.80 -17.57 -4.56
N GLU A 145 8.22 -18.74 -4.26
CA GLU A 145 8.05 -19.23 -2.89
C GLU A 145 9.41 -19.39 -2.17
N LYS A 146 10.40 -20.00 -2.84
CA LYS A 146 11.76 -20.13 -2.31
C LYS A 146 12.41 -18.75 -2.08
N LYS A 147 12.18 -17.81 -2.99
CA LYS A 147 12.65 -16.43 -2.88
C LYS A 147 12.01 -15.69 -1.69
N ALA A 148 10.71 -15.84 -1.48
CA ALA A 148 10.02 -15.27 -0.34
C ALA A 148 10.61 -15.79 0.98
N ILE A 149 10.84 -17.10 1.07
CA ILE A 149 11.45 -17.73 2.25
C ILE A 149 12.87 -17.20 2.48
N SER A 150 13.69 -17.07 1.44
CA SER A 150 15.07 -16.58 1.60
C SER A 150 15.12 -15.10 2.00
N LEU A 151 14.23 -14.27 1.45
CA LEU A 151 14.09 -12.86 1.84
C LEU A 151 13.63 -12.73 3.29
N LEU A 152 12.65 -13.52 3.71
CA LEU A 152 12.16 -13.54 5.09
C LEU A 152 13.27 -13.92 6.08
N GLU A 153 14.00 -15.02 5.83
CA GLU A 153 15.10 -15.45 6.71
C GLU A 153 16.25 -14.43 6.73
N TYR A 154 16.53 -13.77 5.60
CA TYR A 154 17.51 -12.70 5.56
C TYR A 154 17.11 -11.51 6.43
N ILE A 155 15.88 -11.01 6.28
CA ILE A 155 15.37 -9.92 7.14
C ILE A 155 15.44 -10.35 8.60
N TYR A 156 14.96 -11.55 8.92
CA TYR A 156 14.92 -12.06 10.28
C TYR A 156 16.30 -12.16 10.91
N THR A 157 17.29 -12.69 10.19
CA THR A 157 18.66 -12.89 10.69
C THR A 157 19.41 -11.58 10.84
N ASN A 158 19.14 -10.61 9.97
CA ASN A 158 19.93 -9.38 9.87
C ASN A 158 19.24 -8.16 10.51
N ARG A 159 18.03 -8.32 11.06
CA ARG A 159 17.34 -7.24 11.78
C ARG A 159 18.17 -6.78 12.98
N GLN A 160 18.26 -5.46 13.15
CA GLN A 160 18.96 -4.86 14.28
C GLN A 160 18.02 -4.69 15.48
N ASN A 161 18.57 -4.44 16.68
CA ASN A 161 17.81 -4.27 17.94
C ASN A 161 16.73 -3.16 17.92
N LYS A 162 16.68 -2.31 16.89
CA LYS A 162 15.73 -1.19 16.73
C LYS A 162 14.86 -1.32 15.47
N TRP A 163 14.64 -2.54 14.96
CA TRP A 163 13.89 -2.76 13.73
C TRP A 163 12.47 -2.19 13.76
N PHE A 164 11.79 -2.25 14.90
CA PHE A 164 10.44 -1.71 15.12
C PHE A 164 10.44 -0.33 15.80
N ALA A 165 11.58 0.36 15.80
CA ALA A 165 11.65 1.72 16.31
C ALA A 165 10.80 2.65 15.44
N GLU A 166 10.16 3.61 16.10
CA GLU A 166 9.26 4.55 15.47
C GLU A 166 9.97 5.43 14.43
N GLU A 167 9.41 5.50 13.21
CA GLU A 167 9.85 6.41 12.15
C GLU A 167 9.18 7.80 12.32
N TYR A 168 9.95 8.87 12.09
CA TYR A 168 9.46 10.25 12.12
C TYR A 168 9.88 11.02 10.86
N PRO A 169 8.94 11.62 10.09
CA PRO A 169 7.49 11.59 10.30
C PRO A 169 6.89 10.19 10.03
N GLY A 170 5.73 9.89 10.62
CA GLY A 170 5.06 8.61 10.42
C GLY A 170 4.54 8.41 9.00
N LEU A 171 4.77 7.21 8.44
CA LEU A 171 4.38 6.82 7.08
C LEU A 171 3.69 5.45 7.11
N LEU A 172 2.61 5.30 6.35
CA LEU A 172 1.86 4.04 6.21
C LEU A 172 2.71 2.93 5.62
N PHE A 173 3.47 3.24 4.57
CA PHE A 173 4.32 2.30 3.85
C PHE A 173 5.75 2.34 4.40
N CYS A 174 5.90 1.89 5.64
CA CYS A 174 7.18 1.78 6.34
C CYS A 174 7.70 0.34 6.36
N ASN A 175 8.93 0.15 6.88
CA ASN A 175 9.55 -1.18 6.96
C ASN A 175 8.71 -2.17 7.78
N GLU A 176 8.11 -1.70 8.88
CA GLU A 176 7.21 -2.49 9.72
C GLU A 176 5.99 -2.96 8.92
N PHE A 177 5.38 -2.08 8.12
CA PHE A 177 4.25 -2.43 7.26
C PHE A 177 4.63 -3.52 6.27
N PHE A 178 5.69 -3.31 5.49
CA PHE A 178 6.10 -4.28 4.48
C PHE A 178 6.43 -5.64 5.10
N PHE A 179 7.14 -5.65 6.22
CA PHE A 179 7.53 -6.89 6.89
C PHE A 179 6.33 -7.64 7.49
N LEU A 180 5.57 -7.01 8.38
CA LEU A 180 4.48 -7.69 9.09
C LEU A 180 3.33 -8.09 8.16
N TYR A 181 3.03 -7.27 7.15
CA TYR A 181 2.01 -7.60 6.16
C TYR A 181 2.45 -8.79 5.29
N SER A 182 3.74 -8.89 4.96
CA SER A 182 4.28 -10.04 4.22
C SER A 182 4.11 -11.35 4.98
N LEU A 183 4.33 -11.37 6.30
CA LEU A 183 4.09 -12.56 7.12
C LEU A 183 2.65 -13.05 6.96
N CYS A 184 1.69 -12.13 6.98
CA CYS A 184 0.28 -12.47 6.79
C CYS A 184 0.03 -13.05 5.39
N LEU A 185 0.54 -12.40 4.34
CA LEU A 185 0.37 -12.85 2.96
C LEU A 185 0.98 -14.23 2.71
N MET A 186 2.17 -14.49 3.25
CA MET A 186 2.82 -15.80 3.15
C MET A 186 2.00 -16.86 3.89
N TYR A 187 1.53 -16.56 5.11
CA TYR A 187 0.74 -17.48 5.92
C TYR A 187 -0.59 -17.87 5.26
N GLU A 188 -1.32 -16.89 4.70
CA GLU A 188 -2.57 -17.11 3.95
C GLU A 188 -2.39 -18.06 2.76
N GLN A 189 -1.19 -18.06 2.16
CA GLN A 189 -0.84 -18.89 1.01
C GLN A 189 -0.26 -20.26 1.42
N GLY A 190 -0.16 -20.56 2.71
CA GLY A 190 0.42 -21.82 3.20
C GLY A 190 1.96 -21.82 3.21
N ILE A 191 2.60 -20.67 2.98
CA ILE A 191 4.06 -20.57 2.86
C ILE A 191 4.63 -20.37 4.27
N TYR A 192 5.46 -21.32 4.71
CA TYR A 192 6.27 -21.20 5.94
C TYR A 192 5.49 -20.93 7.23
N GLN A 193 4.26 -21.46 7.32
CA GLN A 193 3.31 -21.20 8.40
C GLN A 193 3.89 -21.40 9.81
N THR A 194 4.48 -22.57 10.09
CA THR A 194 5.06 -22.86 11.41
C THR A 194 6.19 -21.91 11.78
N ARG A 195 7.05 -21.55 10.81
CA ARG A 195 8.13 -20.60 11.05
C ARG A 195 7.58 -19.20 11.33
N ILE A 196 6.57 -18.76 10.59
CA ILE A 196 5.89 -17.47 10.82
C ILE A 196 5.25 -17.43 12.21
N GLU A 197 4.62 -18.51 12.68
CA GLU A 197 4.08 -18.59 14.04
C GLU A 197 5.17 -18.42 15.11
N HIS A 198 6.36 -18.99 14.90
CA HIS A 198 7.51 -18.79 15.80
C HIS A 198 8.03 -17.34 15.75
N ILE A 199 8.18 -16.78 14.55
CA ILE A 199 8.57 -15.39 14.34
C ILE A 199 7.61 -14.44 15.08
N CYS A 200 6.29 -14.67 14.99
CA CYS A 200 5.29 -13.88 15.69
C CYS A 200 5.37 -14.02 17.24
N LYS A 201 5.78 -15.17 17.77
CA LYS A 201 6.01 -15.34 19.22
C LYS A 201 7.19 -14.51 19.73
N GLU A 202 8.21 -14.29 18.90
CA GLU A 202 9.38 -13.50 19.26
C GLU A 202 9.13 -11.99 19.04
N ILE A 203 8.58 -11.61 17.88
CA ILE A 203 8.35 -10.22 17.51
C ILE A 203 7.39 -9.51 18.46
N ILE A 204 6.38 -10.19 19.00
CA ILE A 204 5.42 -9.53 19.89
C ILE A 204 6.11 -8.89 21.10
N ILE A 205 7.19 -9.50 21.60
CA ILE A 205 8.01 -8.96 22.69
C ILE A 205 8.71 -7.67 22.25
N GLU A 206 9.27 -7.65 21.04
CA GLU A 206 9.89 -6.47 20.44
C GLU A 206 8.88 -5.33 20.23
N LEU A 207 7.64 -5.65 19.82
CA LEU A 207 6.57 -4.68 19.64
C LEU A 207 6.11 -4.07 20.97
N PHE A 208 6.02 -4.85 22.05
CA PHE A 208 5.77 -4.34 23.40
C PHE A 208 6.88 -3.40 23.87
N ALA A 209 8.14 -3.69 23.53
CA ALA A 209 9.28 -2.86 23.90
C ALA A 209 9.37 -1.55 23.09
N SER A 210 8.62 -1.42 21.99
CA SER A 210 8.77 -0.33 21.02
C SER A 210 7.45 0.38 20.69
N ILE A 211 6.54 0.54 21.66
CA ILE A 211 5.24 1.18 21.43
C ILE A 211 5.41 2.59 20.85
N PRO A 212 4.77 2.93 19.71
CA PRO A 212 4.96 4.24 19.09
C PRO A 212 4.41 5.38 19.93
N SER A 213 5.01 6.56 19.82
CA SER A 213 4.58 7.79 20.45
C SER A 213 3.48 8.49 19.64
N LEU A 214 3.61 8.51 18.32
CA LEU A 214 2.62 9.10 17.41
C LEU A 214 1.38 8.19 17.33
N HIS A 215 0.19 8.79 17.44
CA HIS A 215 -1.09 8.11 17.25
C HIS A 215 -1.20 7.53 15.84
N TYR A 216 -0.62 8.20 14.84
CA TYR A 216 -0.60 7.69 13.46
C TYR A 216 0.16 6.35 13.36
N ASN A 217 1.34 6.26 13.96
CA ASN A 217 2.12 5.03 13.97
C ASN A 217 1.48 3.94 14.84
N ARG A 218 0.83 4.31 15.96
CA ARG A 218 0.00 3.37 16.73
C ARG A 218 -1.14 2.80 15.90
N LEU A 219 -1.81 3.63 15.09
CA LEU A 219 -2.89 3.19 14.21
C LEU A 219 -2.37 2.22 13.13
N ILE A 220 -1.22 2.51 12.53
CA ILE A 220 -0.57 1.60 11.57
C ILE A 220 -0.27 0.26 12.20
N ARG A 221 0.35 0.26 13.38
CA ARG A 221 0.66 -0.96 14.12
C ARG A 221 -0.60 -1.71 14.53
N LEU A 222 -1.64 -1.01 15.00
CA LEU A 222 -2.92 -1.61 15.38
C LEU A 222 -3.56 -2.36 14.20
N PHE A 223 -3.50 -1.79 13.00
CA PHE A 223 -3.96 -2.48 11.78
C PHE A 223 -3.16 -3.75 11.50
N LEU A 224 -1.83 -3.69 11.55
CA LEU A 224 -0.97 -4.84 11.29
C LEU A 224 -1.20 -5.96 12.34
N VAL A 225 -1.31 -5.58 13.61
CA VAL A 225 -1.67 -6.49 14.72
C VAL A 225 -3.04 -7.11 14.49
N SER A 226 -4.05 -6.32 14.10
CA SER A 226 -5.40 -6.82 13.77
C SER A 226 -5.34 -7.85 12.65
N LYS A 227 -4.52 -7.60 11.63
CA LYS A 227 -4.34 -8.50 10.49
C LYS A 227 -3.66 -9.80 10.91
N ILE A 228 -2.59 -9.72 11.71
CA ILE A 228 -1.88 -10.90 12.24
C ILE A 228 -2.82 -11.77 13.07
N ILE A 229 -3.58 -11.19 14.01
CA ILE A 229 -4.51 -11.96 14.86
C ILE A 229 -5.57 -12.70 14.01
N ASN A 230 -6.05 -12.06 12.94
CA ASN A 230 -7.07 -12.65 12.07
C ASN A 230 -6.54 -13.76 11.14
N VAL A 231 -5.23 -13.78 10.87
CA VAL A 231 -4.64 -14.65 9.83
C VAL A 231 -3.76 -15.75 10.42
N VAL A 232 -2.88 -15.38 11.34
CA VAL A 232 -1.82 -16.24 11.88
C VAL A 232 -2.30 -16.84 13.20
N LYS A 233 -1.94 -18.11 13.46
CA LYS A 233 -2.17 -18.73 14.78
C LYS A 233 -1.21 -18.15 15.81
N VAL A 234 -1.67 -17.10 16.49
CA VAL A 234 -0.92 -16.39 17.53
C VAL A 234 -1.45 -16.67 18.93
N THR A 235 -0.66 -16.30 19.94
CA THR A 235 -1.02 -16.41 21.35
C THR A 235 -1.90 -15.23 21.80
N HIS A 236 -2.60 -15.39 22.94
CA HIS A 236 -3.46 -14.35 23.54
C HIS A 236 -2.73 -13.01 23.81
N VAL A 237 -1.40 -13.04 23.95
CA VAL A 237 -0.54 -11.86 24.12
C VAL A 237 -0.72 -10.84 22.98
N TRP A 238 -1.09 -11.30 21.78
CA TRP A 238 -1.40 -10.40 20.66
C TRP A 238 -2.70 -9.62 20.86
N ASP A 239 -3.74 -10.23 21.42
CA ASP A 239 -4.98 -9.52 21.76
C ASP A 239 -4.77 -8.52 22.91
N GLU A 240 -3.91 -8.84 23.89
CA GLU A 240 -3.51 -7.88 24.94
C GLU A 240 -2.79 -6.66 24.33
N TYR A 241 -1.87 -6.89 23.40
CA TYR A 241 -1.19 -5.80 22.68
C TYR A 241 -2.16 -4.97 21.82
N PHE A 242 -3.13 -5.62 21.19
CA PHE A 242 -4.19 -4.94 20.44
C PHE A 242 -4.98 -3.98 21.35
N GLU A 243 -5.45 -4.43 22.52
CA GLU A 243 -6.20 -3.59 23.44
C GLU A 243 -5.33 -2.46 24.03
N LEU A 244 -4.04 -2.72 24.29
CA LEU A 244 -3.10 -1.69 24.69
C LEU A 244 -2.97 -0.57 23.65
N LEU A 245 -2.74 -0.93 22.38
CA LEU A 245 -2.64 0.06 21.30
C LEU A 245 -3.96 0.81 21.11
N ARG A 246 -5.08 0.09 21.04
CA ARG A 246 -6.41 0.66 20.87
C ARG A 246 -6.75 1.67 21.97
N GLY A 247 -6.50 1.31 23.24
CA GLY A 247 -6.76 2.18 24.38
C GLY A 247 -5.92 3.47 24.39
N ASN A 248 -4.82 3.49 23.62
CA ASN A 248 -3.90 4.62 23.52
C ASN A 248 -4.02 5.38 22.18
N ILE A 249 -5.14 5.23 21.46
CA ILE A 249 -5.42 6.00 20.23
C ILE A 249 -6.65 6.88 20.46
N SER A 250 -6.44 8.18 20.47
CA SER A 250 -7.50 9.18 20.30
C SER A 250 -7.61 9.56 18.82
N VAL A 251 -8.71 9.15 18.16
CA VAL A 251 -9.01 9.50 16.76
C VAL A 251 -9.15 11.01 16.59
N LYS A 252 -9.77 11.68 17.58
CA LYS A 252 -9.90 13.13 17.60
C LYS A 252 -8.53 13.81 17.59
N TYR A 253 -7.65 13.43 18.51
CA TYR A 253 -6.29 13.96 18.58
C TYR A 253 -5.49 13.67 17.31
N LEU A 254 -5.61 12.45 16.77
CA LEU A 254 -4.95 12.06 15.52
C LEU A 254 -5.36 12.97 14.36
N ILE A 255 -6.64 13.31 14.22
CA ILE A 255 -7.14 14.15 13.13
C ILE A 255 -6.88 15.64 13.37
N GLU A 256 -7.05 16.13 14.59
CA GLU A 256 -7.00 17.57 14.89
C GLU A 256 -5.57 18.08 15.15
N GLU A 257 -4.70 17.26 15.76
CA GLU A 257 -3.37 17.66 16.22
C GLU A 257 -2.23 17.05 15.39
N GLU A 258 -2.27 15.74 15.12
CA GLU A 258 -1.18 15.07 14.36
C GLU A 258 -1.33 15.22 12.85
N CYS A 259 -2.56 15.13 12.34
CA CYS A 259 -2.85 15.36 10.94
C CYS A 259 -2.94 16.87 10.69
N SER A 260 -1.81 17.52 10.40
CA SER A 260 -1.82 18.94 10.00
C SER A 260 -2.89 19.20 8.92
N ARG A 261 -3.60 20.32 8.99
CA ARG A 261 -4.81 20.63 8.18
C ARG A 261 -4.67 20.48 6.65
N ASN A 262 -3.47 20.27 6.12
CA ASN A 262 -3.18 20.11 4.69
C ASN A 262 -2.69 18.71 4.28
N ARG A 263 -2.54 17.75 5.21
CA ARG A 263 -2.11 16.37 4.87
C ARG A 263 -3.33 15.50 4.55
N LEU A 264 -3.61 15.35 3.26
CA LEU A 264 -4.75 14.55 2.79
C LEU A 264 -4.35 13.18 2.22
N TYR A 265 -3.07 12.91 2.04
CA TYR A 265 -2.59 11.78 1.26
C TYR A 265 -2.76 10.43 1.96
N LEU A 266 -2.65 9.35 1.18
CA LEU A 266 -2.79 7.98 1.67
C LEU A 266 -1.65 7.59 2.64
N SER A 267 -0.43 8.03 2.38
CA SER A 267 0.77 7.64 3.11
C SER A 267 0.87 8.24 4.49
N ASP A 268 0.40 9.46 4.68
CA ASP A 268 0.78 10.31 5.83
C ASP A 268 -0.32 11.31 6.23
N GLY A 269 -1.55 11.07 5.77
CA GLY A 269 -2.65 12.02 5.91
C GLY A 269 -4.01 11.39 6.18
N LEU A 270 -5.02 12.26 6.10
CA LEU A 270 -6.40 11.95 6.47
C LEU A 270 -6.97 10.72 5.74
N THR A 271 -6.64 10.55 4.46
CA THR A 271 -7.09 9.40 3.66
C THR A 271 -6.55 8.08 4.20
N GLY A 272 -5.26 8.03 4.54
CA GLY A 272 -4.63 6.87 5.19
C GLY A 272 -5.29 6.54 6.52
N ILE A 273 -5.52 7.56 7.36
CA ILE A 273 -6.19 7.40 8.66
C ILE A 273 -7.56 6.74 8.50
N TYR A 274 -8.43 7.27 7.65
CA TYR A 274 -9.78 6.74 7.47
C TYR A 274 -9.81 5.34 6.87
N ILE A 275 -8.92 5.05 5.92
CA ILE A 275 -8.78 3.69 5.37
C ILE A 275 -8.37 2.71 6.47
N MET A 276 -7.40 3.07 7.31
CA MET A 276 -6.90 2.19 8.37
C MET A 276 -7.96 1.92 9.44
N LEU A 277 -8.68 2.96 9.88
CA LEU A 277 -9.80 2.79 10.81
C LEU A 277 -10.89 1.88 10.22
N TYR A 278 -11.26 2.06 8.95
CA TYR A 278 -12.19 1.19 8.24
C TYR A 278 -11.71 -0.27 8.19
N MET A 279 -10.45 -0.47 7.80
CA MET A 279 -9.89 -1.81 7.67
C MET A 279 -9.75 -2.53 9.01
N ILE A 280 -9.46 -1.82 10.11
CA ILE A 280 -9.45 -2.39 11.46
C ILE A 280 -10.85 -2.88 11.85
N ASN A 281 -11.89 -2.06 11.67
CA ASN A 281 -13.27 -2.46 11.95
C ASN A 281 -13.65 -3.73 11.17
N ARG A 282 -13.28 -3.77 9.88
CA ARG A 282 -13.53 -4.92 9.02
C ARG A 282 -12.79 -6.17 9.48
N LEU A 283 -11.51 -6.06 9.83
CA LEU A 283 -10.71 -7.22 10.28
C LEU A 283 -11.22 -7.79 11.60
N ARG A 284 -11.76 -6.95 12.49
CA ARG A 284 -12.30 -7.39 13.78
C ARG A 284 -13.78 -7.76 13.74
N ASN A 285 -14.44 -7.60 12.58
CA ASN A 285 -15.89 -7.80 12.43
C ASN A 285 -16.71 -7.08 13.51
N THR A 286 -16.25 -5.90 13.96
CA THR A 286 -16.87 -5.09 15.00
C THR A 286 -16.49 -3.63 14.85
N THR A 287 -17.28 -2.73 15.44
CA THR A 287 -16.97 -1.31 15.47
C THR A 287 -15.92 -1.03 16.56
N VAL A 288 -14.65 -1.07 16.17
CA VAL A 288 -13.52 -0.67 17.02
C VAL A 288 -13.47 0.86 17.13
N PHE A 289 -13.68 1.54 16.01
CA PHE A 289 -13.71 3.00 15.89
C PHE A 289 -14.97 3.46 15.15
N GLU A 290 -15.56 4.56 15.61
CA GLU A 290 -16.63 5.24 14.87
C GLU A 290 -16.06 6.01 13.69
N LEU A 291 -16.67 5.84 12.50
CA LEU A 291 -16.23 6.47 11.26
C LEU A 291 -17.22 7.55 10.84
N ASN A 292 -16.80 8.82 10.92
CA ASN A 292 -17.59 9.94 10.42
C ASN A 292 -17.18 10.30 8.99
N TRP A 293 -17.77 9.60 8.02
CA TRP A 293 -17.48 9.81 6.60
C TRP A 293 -17.95 11.17 6.07
N ASP A 294 -18.97 11.77 6.68
CA ASP A 294 -19.42 13.11 6.34
C ASP A 294 -18.38 14.16 6.74
N TYR A 295 -17.78 13.99 7.93
CA TYR A 295 -16.68 14.84 8.39
C TYR A 295 -15.44 14.69 7.50
N TYR A 296 -15.05 13.45 7.15
CA TYR A 296 -13.98 13.20 6.16
C TYR A 296 -14.25 13.93 4.84
N THR A 297 -15.45 13.74 4.28
CA THR A 297 -15.85 14.33 3.00
C THR A 297 -15.82 15.85 3.08
N ALA A 298 -16.33 16.44 4.16
CA ALA A 298 -16.31 17.88 4.38
C ALA A 298 -14.88 18.43 4.46
N LEU A 299 -13.97 17.77 5.18
CA LEU A 299 -12.58 18.20 5.29
C LEU A 299 -11.84 18.13 3.96
N ILE A 300 -12.04 17.08 3.17
CA ILE A 300 -11.43 16.94 1.86
C ILE A 300 -11.92 18.02 0.89
N LEU A 301 -13.24 18.26 0.85
CA LEU A 301 -13.83 19.22 -0.09
C LEU A 301 -13.51 20.68 0.28
N ASN A 302 -13.30 20.98 1.55
CA ASN A 302 -12.95 22.33 2.03
C ASN A 302 -11.43 22.60 2.03
N ASN A 303 -10.61 21.64 1.60
CA ASN A 303 -9.17 21.79 1.66
C ASN A 303 -8.64 22.74 0.58
N LYS A 304 -7.86 23.74 0.99
CA LYS A 304 -7.29 24.76 0.09
C LYS A 304 -6.38 24.18 -0.99
N SER A 305 -5.64 23.10 -0.71
CA SER A 305 -4.75 22.46 -1.68
C SER A 305 -5.52 21.85 -2.86
N LEU A 306 -6.70 21.27 -2.57
CA LEU A 306 -7.61 20.74 -3.59
C LEU A 306 -8.22 21.89 -4.42
N ILE A 307 -8.54 23.01 -3.77
CA ILE A 307 -9.03 24.23 -4.44
C ILE A 307 -7.96 24.87 -5.32
N SER A 308 -6.70 24.95 -4.88
CA SER A 308 -5.61 25.49 -5.71
C SER A 308 -5.27 24.60 -6.91
N LEU A 309 -5.46 23.28 -6.78
CA LEU A 309 -5.32 22.35 -7.90
C LEU A 309 -6.39 22.59 -8.97
N ARG A 310 -7.65 22.80 -8.56
CA ARG A 310 -8.74 23.21 -9.47
C ARG A 310 -8.41 24.48 -10.24
N ASN A 311 -7.67 25.39 -9.61
CA ASN A 311 -7.29 26.67 -10.20
C ASN A 311 -5.99 26.61 -11.03
N ASN A 312 -5.40 25.42 -11.24
CA ASN A 312 -4.17 25.20 -12.04
C ASN A 312 -2.92 25.98 -11.56
N THR A 313 -2.86 26.43 -10.31
CA THR A 313 -1.81 27.36 -9.86
C THR A 313 -0.53 26.73 -9.33
N THR A 314 -0.47 25.41 -9.07
CA THR A 314 0.71 24.75 -8.48
C THR A 314 1.01 23.36 -9.05
N ILE A 315 2.30 23.04 -9.18
CA ILE A 315 2.82 21.92 -9.99
C ILE A 315 3.09 20.63 -9.23
N SER A 316 3.32 20.63 -7.92
CA SER A 316 3.85 19.43 -7.25
C SER A 316 3.11 19.05 -5.98
N THR A 317 3.08 17.75 -5.72
CA THR A 317 2.50 17.04 -4.56
C THR A 317 1.02 16.70 -4.72
N GLY A 318 0.73 15.39 -4.82
CA GLY A 318 -0.63 14.85 -4.87
C GLY A 318 -1.02 14.05 -6.12
N ILE A 319 -0.07 13.50 -6.88
CA ILE A 319 -0.35 12.68 -8.07
C ILE A 319 -0.37 11.19 -7.68
N GLY A 320 -1.02 10.33 -8.47
CA GLY A 320 -1.07 8.88 -8.25
C GLY A 320 -2.03 8.44 -7.14
N ILE A 321 -1.93 7.18 -6.72
CA ILE A 321 -2.84 6.61 -5.70
C ILE A 321 -2.58 7.18 -4.30
N ASN A 322 -1.40 7.75 -4.04
CA ASN A 322 -1.15 8.45 -2.79
C ASN A 322 -1.90 9.79 -2.72
N GLY A 323 -2.14 10.38 -3.88
CA GLY A 323 -2.71 11.71 -4.03
C GLY A 323 -4.17 11.71 -4.47
N TYR A 324 -4.52 12.61 -5.39
CA TYR A 324 -5.90 12.90 -5.77
C TYR A 324 -6.64 11.70 -6.34
N TRP A 325 -5.96 10.79 -7.05
CA TRP A 325 -6.61 9.59 -7.58
C TRP A 325 -7.04 8.64 -6.45
N GLY A 326 -6.21 8.47 -5.41
CA GLY A 326 -6.58 7.69 -4.22
C GLY A 326 -7.69 8.34 -3.40
N ILE A 327 -7.60 9.66 -3.19
CA ILE A 327 -8.65 10.43 -2.50
C ILE A 327 -9.99 10.28 -3.25
N ASN A 328 -9.99 10.47 -4.57
CA ASN A 328 -11.19 10.39 -5.39
C ASN A 328 -11.77 8.97 -5.42
N TYR A 329 -10.88 7.97 -5.50
CA TYR A 329 -11.27 6.56 -5.41
C TYR A 329 -12.04 6.29 -4.10
N LEU A 330 -11.51 6.75 -2.97
CA LEU A 330 -12.15 6.56 -1.67
C LEU A 330 -13.50 7.30 -1.59
N LEU A 331 -13.55 8.57 -1.99
CA LEU A 331 -14.79 9.36 -2.01
C LEU A 331 -15.90 8.71 -2.85
N LYS A 332 -15.56 8.17 -4.02
CA LYS A 332 -16.51 7.44 -4.87
C LYS A 332 -16.94 6.11 -4.28
N THR A 333 -16.05 5.44 -3.56
CA THR A 333 -16.36 4.17 -2.91
C THR A 333 -17.34 4.37 -1.76
N ILE A 334 -17.15 5.44 -0.97
CA ILE A 334 -18.06 5.84 0.11
C ILE A 334 -19.42 6.26 -0.49
N SER A 335 -19.44 7.12 -1.51
CA SER A 335 -20.69 7.64 -2.06
C SER A 335 -21.57 6.59 -2.75
N LYS A 336 -20.97 5.49 -3.21
CA LYS A 336 -21.69 4.36 -3.86
C LYS A 336 -22.20 3.31 -2.88
N LYS A 337 -21.75 3.29 -1.62
CA LYS A 337 -22.10 2.24 -0.65
C LYS A 337 -22.59 2.84 0.68
N ASN A 338 -23.82 2.50 1.06
CA ASN A 338 -24.07 2.18 2.47
C ASN A 338 -23.12 1.00 2.80
N LEU A 339 -22.06 1.29 3.54
CA LEU A 339 -20.79 0.54 3.69
C LEU A 339 -20.85 -0.89 4.28
N TYR A 340 -21.83 -1.72 3.87
CA TYR A 340 -21.99 -3.08 4.39
C TYR A 340 -21.43 -4.21 3.50
N GLN A 341 -20.78 -3.91 2.37
CA GLN A 341 -20.30 -4.95 1.44
C GLN A 341 -18.98 -4.60 0.72
N LEU A 342 -17.95 -4.15 1.44
CA LEU A 342 -16.56 -4.29 0.97
C LEU A 342 -15.78 -5.06 2.01
#